data_AF-A0A9Q4MFJ5-F1
#
_entry.id   AF-A0A9Q4MFJ5-F1
#
_cell.length_a   1.000
_cell.length_b   1.000
_cell.length_c   1.000
_cell.angle_alpha   90.00
_cell.angle_beta   90.00
_cell.angle_gamma   90.00
#
_symmetry.space_group_name_H-M   'P 1'
#
loop_
_entity.id
_entity.type
_entity.pdbx_description
1 polymer ?
#
loop_
_entity_poly.entity_id
_entity_poly.type
_entity_poly.pdbx_seq_one_letter_code
_entity_poly.pdbx_strand_id
1 'polypeptide(L)'
;TFDNTTLACLFGATELIESWCKSIRAKAAAELLSGQPVPGYKVVQGRQGPRRWADMTAAEAMLKQLRIKSKDMYDISLISPTTAEKLYQAGVIGDRQWPKLQPLIHRAAGTPVVVPTSDKRPPLALQDATDFQDLSDMPIPPLPDTAPSLQSQETP
;
A
#
# COMPACT_ATOMS: atom_id res chain seq x y z
N THR A 1 -3.29 -22.15 -26.09
CA THR A 1 -3.36 -22.40 -24.62
C THR A 1 -2.02 -22.97 -24.23
N PHE A 2 -1.31 -22.36 -23.28
CA PHE A 2 0.00 -22.87 -22.87
C PHE A 2 -0.20 -24.02 -21.87
N ASP A 3 0.49 -25.14 -22.08
CA ASP A 3 0.47 -26.24 -21.11
C ASP A 3 1.20 -25.83 -19.82
N ASN A 4 0.73 -26.31 -18.67
CA ASN A 4 1.30 -25.95 -17.36
C ASN A 4 2.80 -26.32 -17.24
N THR A 5 3.25 -27.37 -17.91
CA THR A 5 4.68 -27.73 -17.99
C THR A 5 5.49 -26.66 -18.73
N THR A 6 4.97 -26.18 -19.86
CA THR A 6 5.59 -25.09 -20.64
C THR A 6 5.59 -23.79 -19.84
N LEU A 7 4.51 -23.49 -19.12
CA LEU A 7 4.43 -22.33 -18.22
C LEU A 7 5.48 -22.38 -17.11
N ALA A 8 5.73 -23.54 -16.50
CA ALA A 8 6.75 -23.69 -15.46
C ALA A 8 8.16 -23.42 -16.01
N CYS A 9 8.49 -23.95 -17.19
CA CYS A 9 9.77 -23.68 -17.85
C CYS A 9 9.95 -22.19 -18.19
N LEU A 10 8.91 -21.55 -18.72
CA LEU A 10 8.94 -20.12 -19.07
C LEU A 10 9.06 -19.25 -17.81
N PHE A 11 8.30 -19.56 -16.74
CA PHE A 11 8.34 -18.86 -15.47
C PHE A 11 9.72 -18.96 -14.78
N GLY A 12 10.40 -20.11 -14.86
CA GLY A 12 11.78 -20.22 -14.38
C GLY A 12 12.77 -19.31 -15.12
N ALA A 13 12.50 -19.02 -16.40
CA ALA A 13 13.36 -18.16 -17.22
C ALA A 13 13.08 -16.66 -17.03
N THR A 14 11.92 -16.25 -16.48
CA THR A 14 11.55 -14.83 -16.37
C THR A 14 12.51 -14.06 -15.47
N GLU A 15 12.89 -14.63 -14.32
CA GLU A 15 13.86 -14.01 -13.40
C GLU A 15 15.22 -13.74 -14.09
N LEU A 16 15.69 -14.69 -14.91
CA LEU A 16 16.91 -14.52 -15.68
C LEU A 16 16.78 -13.40 -16.71
N ILE A 17 15.67 -13.38 -17.47
CA ILE A 17 15.39 -12.34 -18.47
C ILE A 17 15.28 -10.96 -17.82
N GLU A 18 14.62 -10.85 -16.67
CA GLU A 18 14.52 -9.61 -15.92
C GLU A 18 15.88 -9.13 -15.42
N SER A 19 16.70 -10.05 -14.88
CA SER A 19 18.07 -9.74 -14.44
C SER A 19 18.95 -9.28 -15.60
N TRP A 20 18.82 -9.91 -16.76
CA TRP A 20 19.53 -9.53 -17.99
C TRP A 20 19.08 -8.15 -18.48
N CYS A 21 17.77 -7.88 -18.51
CA CYS A 21 17.24 -6.56 -18.83
C CYS A 21 17.74 -5.48 -17.86
N LYS A 22 17.77 -5.75 -16.55
CA LYS A 22 18.35 -4.85 -15.53
C LYS A 22 19.82 -4.60 -15.80
N SER A 23 20.59 -5.64 -16.15
CA SER A 23 22.01 -5.56 -16.46
C SER A 23 22.30 -4.72 -17.71
N ILE A 24 21.50 -4.86 -18.78
CA ILE A 24 21.62 -4.04 -19.98
C ILE A 24 21.34 -2.57 -19.67
N ARG A 25 20.26 -2.28 -18.93
CA ARG A 25 19.95 -0.90 -18.52
C ARG A 25 21.08 -0.29 -17.68
N ALA A 26 21.65 -1.06 -16.76
CA ALA A 26 22.78 -0.63 -15.94
C ALA A 26 24.03 -0.37 -16.78
N LYS A 27 24.37 -1.27 -17.73
CA LYS A 27 25.50 -1.09 -18.64
C LYS A 27 25.31 0.13 -19.53
N ALA A 28 24.14 0.29 -20.16
CA ALA A 28 23.85 1.46 -20.99
C ALA A 28 23.93 2.77 -20.19
N ALA A 29 23.44 2.78 -18.95
CA ALA A 29 23.60 3.94 -18.06
C ALA A 29 25.06 4.21 -17.71
N ALA A 30 25.86 3.16 -17.44
CA ALA A 30 27.28 3.29 -17.14
C ALA A 30 28.10 3.85 -18.32
N GLU A 31 27.85 3.38 -19.55
CA GLU A 31 28.50 3.90 -20.76
C GLU A 31 28.12 5.38 -21.01
N LEU A 32 26.84 5.72 -20.84
CA LEU A 32 26.42 7.12 -20.99
C LEU A 32 27.00 8.03 -19.88
N LEU A 33 27.18 7.52 -18.66
CA LEU A 33 27.82 8.25 -17.56
C LEU A 33 29.34 8.36 -17.74
N SER A 34 29.99 7.41 -18.42
CA SER A 34 31.41 7.46 -18.76
C SER A 34 31.71 8.37 -19.97
N GLY A 35 30.67 8.96 -20.57
CA GLY A 35 30.77 9.86 -21.71
C GLY A 35 30.78 9.16 -23.08
N GLN A 36 30.56 7.84 -23.13
CA GLN A 36 30.40 7.12 -24.38
C GLN A 36 28.95 7.28 -24.89
N PRO A 37 28.73 7.81 -26.11
CA PRO A 37 27.39 7.99 -26.63
C PRO A 37 26.77 6.64 -26.99
N VAL A 38 25.59 6.36 -26.43
CA VAL A 38 24.75 5.22 -26.85
C VAL A 38 23.71 5.75 -27.85
N PRO A 39 23.72 5.30 -29.12
CA PRO A 39 22.78 5.79 -30.14
C PRO A 39 21.32 5.69 -29.67
N GLY A 40 20.59 6.82 -29.74
CA GLY A 40 19.17 6.90 -29.35
C GLY A 40 18.89 7.12 -27.86
N TYR A 41 19.91 7.15 -26.99
CA TYR A 41 19.74 7.34 -25.55
C TYR A 41 20.62 8.49 -25.02
N LYS A 42 20.12 9.21 -24.02
CA LYS A 42 20.86 10.26 -23.32
C LYS A 42 20.67 10.15 -21.82
N VAL A 43 21.70 10.49 -21.06
CA VAL A 43 21.56 10.71 -19.61
C VAL A 43 20.93 12.07 -19.40
N VAL A 44 19.85 12.10 -18.63
CA VAL A 44 19.17 13.32 -18.19
C VAL A 44 19.20 13.32 -16.67
N GLN A 45 19.30 14.49 -16.07
CA GLN A 45 19.15 14.60 -14.63
C GLN A 45 17.76 14.09 -14.22
N GLY A 46 17.75 13.19 -13.23
CA GLY A 46 16.50 12.68 -12.67
C GLY A 46 15.63 13.81 -12.13
N ARG A 47 14.35 13.50 -11.90
CA ARG A 47 13.45 14.43 -11.22
C ARG A 47 14.05 14.79 -9.85
N GLN A 48 13.94 16.05 -9.47
CA GLN A 48 14.37 16.51 -8.15
C GLN A 48 13.68 15.67 -7.08
N GLY A 49 14.46 15.23 -6.09
CA GLY A 49 13.96 14.44 -4.96
C GLY A 49 12.91 15.21 -4.15
N PRO A 50 12.18 14.52 -3.24
CA PRO A 50 11.26 15.20 -2.34
C PRO A 50 11.99 16.26 -1.52
N ARG A 51 11.38 17.45 -1.40
CA ARG A 51 11.94 18.53 -0.58
C ARG A 51 11.97 18.08 0.87
N ARG A 52 13.14 18.20 1.51
CA ARG A 52 13.34 17.90 2.93
C ARG A 52 14.08 19.08 3.56
N TRP A 53 13.78 19.39 4.81
CA TRP A 53 14.55 20.36 5.57
C TRP A 53 16.00 19.87 5.71
N ALA A 54 16.97 20.72 5.37
CA ALA A 54 18.39 20.39 5.51
C ALA A 54 18.79 20.29 6.98
N ASP A 55 18.19 21.14 7.83
CA ASP A 55 18.33 21.11 9.28
C ASP A 55 16.96 21.36 9.91
N MET A 56 16.47 20.36 10.66
CA MET A 56 15.19 20.45 11.34
C MET A 56 15.19 21.52 12.43
N THR A 57 16.31 21.72 13.13
CA THR A 57 16.39 22.70 14.23
C THR A 57 16.41 24.14 13.71
N ALA A 58 17.15 24.39 12.63
CA ALA A 58 17.12 25.67 11.94
C ALA A 58 15.74 25.95 11.32
N ALA A 59 15.11 24.93 10.72
CA ALA A 59 13.75 25.06 10.19
C ALA A 59 12.75 25.40 11.30
N GLU A 60 12.79 24.72 12.44
CA GLU A 60 11.94 25.04 13.59
C GLU A 60 12.16 26.46 14.13
N ALA A 61 13.42 26.90 14.24
CA ALA A 61 13.74 28.26 14.68
C ALA A 61 13.16 29.31 13.73
N MET A 62 13.28 29.09 12.41
CA MET A 62 12.69 29.96 11.40
C MET A 62 11.16 29.92 11.42
N LEU A 63 10.55 28.75 11.57
CA LEU A 63 9.08 28.60 11.66
C LEU A 63 8.53 29.28 12.93
N LYS A 64 9.27 29.24 14.04
CA LYS A 64 8.97 29.98 15.28
C LYS A 64 9.09 31.50 15.07
N GLN A 65 10.13 31.98 14.36
CA GLN A 65 10.27 33.39 14.00
C GLN A 65 9.13 33.89 13.10
N LEU A 66 8.66 33.03 12.18
CA LEU A 66 7.51 33.30 11.30
C LEU A 66 6.16 33.28 12.04
N ARG A 67 6.15 33.05 13.37
CA ARG A 67 4.95 32.99 14.21
C ARG A 67 3.91 31.97 13.74
N ILE A 68 4.37 30.87 13.13
CA ILE A 68 3.50 29.76 12.77
C ILE A 68 3.09 29.03 14.06
N LYS A 69 1.81 28.68 14.16
CA LYS A 69 1.29 27.97 15.33
C LYS A 69 1.91 26.58 15.40
N SER A 70 2.24 26.11 16.60
CA SER A 70 2.87 24.80 16.82
C SER A 70 2.07 23.63 16.23
N LYS A 71 0.74 23.78 16.11
CA LYS A 71 -0.15 22.79 15.48
C LYS A 71 0.05 22.68 13.96
N ASP A 72 0.45 23.76 13.30
CA ASP A 72 0.72 23.79 11.85
C ASP A 72 2.20 23.51 11.54
N MET A 73 3.06 23.60 12.57
CA MET A 73 4.49 23.29 12.48
C MET A 73 4.78 21.78 12.48
N TYR A 74 3.93 21.00 13.17
CA TYR A 74 4.07 19.56 13.27
C TYR A 74 2.85 18.86 12.67
N ASP A 75 3.09 17.95 11.73
CA ASP A 75 2.06 17.03 11.26
C ASP A 75 1.90 15.89 12.28
N ILE A 76 0.89 15.99 13.15
CA ILE A 76 0.64 14.98 14.19
C ILE A 76 -0.11 13.81 13.55
N SER A 77 0.65 12.86 13.02
CA SER A 77 0.10 11.59 12.50
C SER A 77 -0.12 10.58 13.62
N LEU A 78 -1.22 9.80 13.54
CA LEU A 78 -1.44 8.64 14.41
C LEU A 78 -0.26 7.67 14.29
N ILE A 79 0.26 7.23 15.44
CA ILE A 79 1.37 6.27 15.49
C ILE A 79 1.00 4.97 14.76
N SER A 80 1.96 4.42 14.02
CA SER A 80 1.79 3.09 13.42
C SER A 80 1.64 2.00 14.50
N PRO A 81 1.02 0.85 14.18
CA PRO A 81 0.93 -0.28 15.10
C PRO A 81 2.29 -0.74 15.63
N THR A 82 3.34 -0.68 14.81
CA THR A 82 4.71 -1.06 15.21
C THR A 82 5.33 -0.08 16.21
N THR A 83 5.02 1.21 16.08
CA THR A 83 5.45 2.22 17.05
C THR A 83 4.65 2.13 18.34
N ALA A 84 3.37 1.75 18.28
CA ALA A 84 2.58 1.45 19.48
C ALA A 84 3.14 0.24 20.24
N GLU A 85 3.56 -0.82 19.54
CA GLU A 85 4.21 -1.99 20.14
C GLU A 85 5.53 -1.62 20.85
N LYS A 86 6.35 -0.76 20.22
CA LYS A 86 7.57 -0.23 20.85
C LYS A 86 7.28 0.61 22.10
N LEU A 87 6.22 1.42 22.08
CA LEU A 87 5.81 2.23 23.24
C LEU A 87 5.23 1.39 24.38
N TYR A 88 4.61 0.25 24.06
CA TYR A 88 4.26 -0.77 25.04
C TYR A 88 5.50 -1.41 25.67
N GLN A 89 6.47 -1.85 24.88
CA GLN A 89 7.74 -2.39 25.39
C GLN A 89 8.54 -1.37 26.22
N ALA A 90 8.41 -0.08 25.92
CA ALA A 90 9.01 1.02 26.68
C ALA A 90 8.21 1.41 27.94
N GLY A 91 7.08 0.77 28.23
CA GLY A 91 6.26 1.02 29.43
C GLY A 91 5.41 2.30 29.41
N VAL A 92 5.31 2.98 28.25
CA VAL A 92 4.49 4.19 28.08
C VAL A 92 3.01 3.83 27.91
N ILE A 93 2.74 2.70 27.26
CA ILE A 93 1.40 2.10 27.17
C ILE A 93 1.35 1.03 28.26
N GLY A 94 0.43 1.17 29.23
CA GLY A 94 0.33 0.22 30.33
C GLY A 94 -0.26 -1.13 29.89
N ASP A 95 0.05 -2.19 30.66
CA ASP A 95 -0.42 -3.57 30.42
C ASP A 95 -1.94 -3.72 30.29
N ARG A 96 -2.71 -2.76 30.83
CA ARG A 96 -4.18 -2.72 30.73
C ARG A 96 -4.69 -2.12 29.41
N GLN A 97 -3.87 -1.34 28.71
CA GLN A 97 -4.23 -0.61 27.50
C GLN A 97 -3.83 -1.38 26.23
N TRP A 98 -2.73 -2.12 26.28
CA TRP A 98 -2.24 -2.93 25.17
C TRP A 98 -3.25 -3.99 24.67
N PRO A 99 -3.96 -4.76 25.54
CA PRO A 99 -4.98 -5.71 25.10
C PRO A 99 -6.17 -5.07 24.38
N LYS A 100 -6.42 -3.77 24.59
CA LYS A 100 -7.48 -3.02 23.89
C LYS A 100 -7.03 -2.55 22.50
N LEU A 101 -5.73 -2.39 22.27
CA LEU A 101 -5.15 -1.96 21.00
C LEU A 101 -4.90 -3.13 20.05
N GLN A 102 -4.57 -4.31 20.58
CA GLN A 102 -4.37 -5.54 19.81
C GLN A 102 -5.49 -5.88 18.80
N PRO A 103 -6.80 -5.82 19.15
CA PRO A 103 -7.86 -6.14 18.20
C PRO A 103 -7.99 -5.14 17.05
N LEU A 104 -7.39 -3.94 17.16
CA LEU A 104 -7.39 -2.93 16.10
C LEU A 104 -6.25 -3.15 15.08
N ILE A 105 -5.30 -4.04 15.37
CA ILE A 105 -4.18 -4.34 14.47
C ILE A 105 -4.66 -5.37 13.44
N HIS A 106 -5.13 -4.86 12.30
CA HIS A 106 -5.43 -5.70 11.14
C HIS A 106 -4.15 -5.98 10.35
N ARG A 107 -3.70 -7.24 10.35
CA ARG A 107 -2.66 -7.72 9.43
C ARG A 107 -3.34 -8.41 8.26
N ALA A 108 -3.31 -7.76 7.09
CA ALA A 108 -3.75 -8.43 5.87
C ALA A 108 -2.89 -9.68 5.64
N ALA A 109 -3.53 -10.78 5.22
CA ALA A 109 -2.81 -11.96 4.77
C ALA A 109 -1.90 -11.57 3.60
N GLY A 110 -0.66 -12.07 3.60
CA GLY A 110 0.31 -11.75 2.55
C GLY A 110 -0.25 -12.11 1.18
N THR A 111 -0.04 -11.24 0.18
CA THR A 111 -0.46 -11.49 -1.19
C THR A 111 0.11 -12.84 -1.66
N PRO A 112 -0.69 -13.71 -2.31
CA PRO A 112 -0.19 -14.97 -2.82
C PRO A 112 0.90 -14.69 -3.87
N VAL A 113 2.10 -15.24 -3.63
CA VAL A 113 3.23 -15.15 -4.56
C VAL A 113 3.45 -16.55 -5.13
N VAL A 114 3.59 -16.63 -6.45
CA VAL A 114 3.97 -17.87 -7.13
C VAL A 114 5.45 -18.11 -6.87
N VAL A 115 5.75 -19.15 -6.10
CA VAL A 115 7.12 -19.55 -5.75
C VAL A 115 7.40 -20.96 -6.28
N PRO A 116 8.67 -21.30 -6.54
CA PRO A 116 9.04 -22.67 -6.90
C PRO A 116 8.60 -23.67 -5.82
N THR A 117 8.30 -24.90 -6.21
CA THR A 117 7.90 -25.98 -5.27
C THR A 117 9.00 -26.33 -4.25
N SER A 118 10.23 -25.87 -4.47
CA SER A 118 11.34 -25.97 -3.51
C SER A 118 11.28 -24.93 -2.38
N ASP A 119 10.35 -23.97 -2.41
CA ASP A 119 10.15 -23.02 -1.32
C ASP A 119 9.60 -23.73 -0.08
N LYS A 120 10.14 -23.38 1.09
CA LYS A 120 9.80 -24.04 2.37
C LYS A 120 8.46 -23.57 2.97
N ARG A 121 7.83 -22.54 2.41
CA ARG A 121 6.56 -22.01 2.92
C ARG A 121 5.41 -22.94 2.56
N PRO A 122 4.43 -23.13 3.46
CA PRO A 122 3.28 -23.99 3.17
C PRO A 122 2.46 -23.40 2.00
N PRO A 123 1.97 -24.24 1.09
CA PRO A 123 1.10 -23.80 0.00
C PRO A 123 -0.21 -23.23 0.56
N LEU A 124 -0.69 -22.14 -0.04
CA LEU A 124 -1.98 -21.58 0.32
C LEU A 124 -3.09 -22.56 -0.07
N ALA A 125 -3.95 -22.95 0.87
CA ALA A 125 -5.17 -23.66 0.56
C ALA A 125 -6.09 -22.71 -0.23
N LEU A 126 -6.11 -22.85 -1.54
CA LEU A 126 -7.11 -22.20 -2.38
C LEU A 126 -8.45 -22.83 -2.00
N GLN A 127 -9.35 -22.05 -1.40
CA GLN A 127 -10.73 -22.50 -1.21
C GLN A 127 -11.34 -22.68 -2.60
N ASP A 128 -11.92 -23.85 -2.83
CA ASP A 128 -12.65 -24.14 -4.06
C ASP A 128 -13.74 -23.08 -4.27
N ALA A 129 -13.98 -22.69 -5.52
CA ALA A 129 -14.91 -21.62 -5.93
C ALA A 129 -16.40 -21.89 -5.63
N THR A 130 -16.70 -22.72 -4.62
CA THR A 130 -18.04 -23.13 -4.20
C THR A 130 -18.64 -22.21 -3.12
N ASP A 131 -17.85 -21.30 -2.55
CA ASP A 131 -18.27 -20.35 -1.50
C ASP A 131 -18.87 -19.03 -2.05
N PHE A 132 -19.30 -19.01 -3.31
CA PHE A 132 -20.20 -17.95 -3.80
C PHE A 132 -21.60 -18.24 -3.29
N GLN A 133 -21.96 -17.66 -2.14
CA GLN A 133 -23.33 -17.68 -1.63
C GLN A 133 -24.26 -17.01 -2.66
N ASP A 134 -25.15 -17.78 -3.29
CA ASP A 134 -26.15 -17.25 -4.21
C ASP A 134 -27.13 -16.36 -3.42
N LEU A 135 -27.09 -15.04 -3.67
CA LEU A 135 -27.91 -14.04 -2.99
C LEU A 135 -29.35 -13.94 -3.56
N SER A 136 -29.74 -14.89 -4.41
CA SER A 136 -31.04 -14.93 -5.09
C SER A 136 -32.23 -15.17 -4.15
N ASP A 137 -31.98 -15.56 -2.89
CA ASP A 137 -33.03 -15.91 -1.93
C ASP A 137 -33.16 -14.91 -0.75
N MET A 138 -32.62 -13.70 -0.87
CA MET A 138 -32.94 -12.63 0.09
C MET A 138 -34.39 -12.17 -0.14
N PRO A 139 -35.30 -12.33 0.84
CA PRO A 139 -36.64 -11.77 0.74
C PRO A 139 -36.52 -10.27 0.59
N ILE A 140 -36.98 -9.74 -0.55
CA ILE A 140 -37.09 -8.30 -0.77
C ILE A 140 -37.94 -7.76 0.40
N PRO A 141 -37.38 -6.89 1.27
CA PRO A 141 -38.18 -6.33 2.34
C PRO A 141 -39.36 -5.58 1.71
N PRO A 142 -40.60 -5.76 2.22
CA PRO A 142 -41.76 -5.09 1.66
C PRO A 142 -41.51 -3.58 1.67
N LEU A 143 -41.73 -2.94 0.51
CA LEU A 143 -41.61 -1.51 0.33
C LEU A 143 -42.45 -0.80 1.42
N PRO A 144 -41.92 0.20 2.13
CA PRO A 144 -42.73 0.99 3.04
C PRO A 144 -43.75 1.80 2.22
N ASP A 145 -45.01 1.34 2.23
CA ASP A 145 -46.16 2.13 1.81
C ASP A 145 -46.36 3.28 2.80
N THR A 146 -45.67 4.40 2.59
CA THR A 146 -46.11 5.69 3.11
C THR A 146 -45.57 6.82 2.24
N ALA A 147 -46.27 7.11 1.13
CA ALA A 147 -46.24 8.44 0.56
C ALA A 147 -46.95 9.39 1.54
N PRO A 148 -46.36 10.53 1.95
CA PRO A 148 -47.11 11.55 2.67
C PRO A 148 -48.10 12.16 1.68
N SER A 149 -49.39 11.99 1.97
CA SER A 149 -50.47 12.64 1.24
C SER A 149 -50.33 14.16 1.39
N LEU A 150 -49.90 14.83 0.32
CA LEU A 150 -49.94 16.28 0.19
C LEU A 150 -51.42 16.70 0.16
N GLN A 151 -51.93 17.19 1.29
CA GLN A 151 -53.21 17.89 1.34
C GLN A 151 -53.08 19.21 0.56
N SER A 152 -53.57 19.18 -0.66
CA SER A 152 -53.89 20.36 -1.46
C SER A 152 -55.07 21.11 -0.83
N GLN A 153 -54.91 22.42 -0.87
CA GLN A 153 -55.79 23.46 -0.35
C GLN A 153 -57.16 23.45 -1.05
N GLU A 154 -58.23 23.66 -0.28
CA GLU A 154 -59.44 24.31 -0.76
C GLU A 154 -59.79 25.45 0.21
N THR A 155 -59.92 26.65 -0.33
CA THR A 155 -60.60 27.80 0.30
C THR A 155 -60.86 28.84 -0.80
N PRO A 156 -61.92 29.65 -0.63
CA PRO A 156 -63.33 29.31 -0.81
C PRO A 156 -63.88 29.79 -2.17
#